data_AF-A0A8H8X077-F1
#
_entry.id   AF-A0A8H8X077-F1
#
_cell.length_a   1.000
_cell.length_b   1.000
_cell.length_c   1.000
_cell.angle_alpha   90.00
_cell.angle_beta   90.00
_cell.angle_gamma   90.00
#
_symmetry.space_group_name_H-M   'P 1'
#
loop_
_entity.id
_entity.type
_entity.pdbx_description
1 polymer ?
#
loop_
_entity_poly.entity_id
_entity_poly.type
_entity_poly.pdbx_seq_one_letter_code
_entity_poly.pdbx_strand_id
1 'polypeptide(L)'
;MTGRLGHNGGPVLDEPADTCSGRCKHCRHWKAPSDEEQRAYEWFQLGLSHRRVRRPTGACDRVLIGNNLRPAFSATTGEFGCGNFEAAPPPPMSKGGGFVTIRQGGRVVWEGHEEAIPTRFLQEDLDL
;
A
#
# COMPACT_ATOMS: atom_id res chain seq x y z
N MET A 1 -18.59 -10.33 41.69
CA MET A 1 -18.39 -8.86 41.58
C MET A 1 -16.90 -8.62 41.33
N THR A 2 -16.42 -8.77 40.09
CA THR A 2 -16.12 -7.67 39.14
C THR A 2 -15.16 -6.61 39.70
N GLY A 3 -13.86 -6.89 39.62
CA GLY A 3 -12.78 -5.90 39.70
C GLY A 3 -12.05 -5.87 38.35
N ARG A 4 -11.92 -4.67 37.77
CA ARG A 4 -11.73 -4.37 36.35
C ARG A 4 -10.40 -4.83 35.75
N LEU A 5 -10.49 -5.40 34.53
CA LEU A 5 -9.44 -5.43 33.52
C LEU A 5 -8.92 -4.00 33.25
N GLY A 6 -7.67 -3.74 33.63
CA GLY A 6 -6.97 -2.53 33.21
C GLY A 6 -6.50 -2.68 31.77
N HIS A 7 -7.29 -2.20 30.82
CA HIS A 7 -6.87 -2.00 29.43
C HIS A 7 -6.09 -0.68 29.33
N ASN A 8 -4.83 -0.67 29.77
CA ASN A 8 -3.90 0.33 29.24
C ASN A 8 -3.41 -0.17 27.89
N GLY A 9 -4.34 -0.22 26.92
CA GLY A 9 -4.08 -0.51 25.52
C GLY A 9 -3.36 0.67 24.86
N GLY A 10 -2.14 0.94 25.33
CA GLY A 10 -1.22 1.79 24.59
C GLY A 10 -0.94 1.15 23.23
N PRO A 11 -0.76 1.94 22.16
CA PRO A 11 -0.40 1.39 20.86
C PRO A 11 0.87 0.55 21.01
N VAL A 12 0.92 -0.59 20.31
CA VAL A 12 2.12 -1.41 20.21
C VAL A 12 3.26 -0.49 19.79
N LEU A 13 4.35 -0.45 20.58
CA LEU A 13 5.56 0.29 20.20
C LEU A 13 6.02 -0.23 18.84
N ASP A 14 6.25 0.70 17.90
CA ASP A 14 6.59 0.38 16.51
C ASP A 14 7.62 -0.76 16.43
N GLU A 15 7.34 -1.78 15.62
CA GLU A 15 8.30 -2.83 15.33
C GLU A 15 9.64 -2.20 14.92
N PRO A 16 10.78 -2.77 15.35
CA PRO A 16 12.08 -2.20 15.03
C PRO A 16 12.17 -2.02 13.52
N ALA A 17 12.43 -0.78 13.08
CA ALA A 17 12.51 -0.42 11.68
C ALA A 17 13.40 -1.44 10.96
N ASP A 18 12.81 -2.16 10.00
CA ASP A 18 13.49 -3.20 9.25
C ASP A 18 14.76 -2.58 8.64
N THR A 19 15.92 -2.99 9.13
CA THR A 19 17.22 -2.48 8.66
C THR A 19 17.54 -2.92 7.24
N CYS A 20 16.67 -3.73 6.62
CA CYS A 20 16.72 -4.02 5.20
C CYS A 20 16.48 -2.73 4.41
N SER A 21 17.56 -2.15 3.87
CA SER A 21 17.52 -1.24 2.73
C SER A 21 16.47 -1.74 1.74
N GLY A 22 15.41 -0.96 1.51
CA GLY A 22 14.16 -1.48 0.97
C GLY A 22 14.35 -2.30 -0.32
N ARG A 23 13.61 -3.40 -0.42
CA ARG A 23 13.66 -4.28 -1.59
C ARG A 23 13.06 -3.57 -2.80
N CYS A 24 13.51 -3.92 -4.00
CA CYS A 24 13.02 -3.32 -5.24
C CYS A 24 11.49 -3.33 -5.32
N LYS A 25 10.80 -4.40 -4.89
CA LYS A 25 9.33 -4.48 -4.92
C LYS A 25 8.59 -3.44 -4.07
N HIS A 26 9.27 -2.80 -3.12
CA HIS A 26 8.70 -1.75 -2.25
C HIS A 26 9.07 -0.34 -2.72
N CYS A 27 9.87 -0.22 -3.77
CA CYS A 27 10.30 1.05 -4.32
C CYS A 27 9.18 1.66 -5.17
N ARG A 28 9.01 2.98 -5.13
CA ARG A 28 8.05 3.71 -5.97
C ARG A 28 8.33 3.58 -7.48
N HIS A 29 9.56 3.21 -7.85
CA HIS A 29 10.03 3.07 -9.24
C HIS A 29 9.93 1.63 -9.75
N TRP A 30 9.35 0.74 -8.95
CA TRP A 30 9.19 -0.66 -9.30
C TRP A 30 8.02 -0.88 -10.25
N LYS A 31 8.29 -1.64 -11.30
CA LYS A 31 7.31 -2.25 -12.17
C LYS A 31 7.30 -3.74 -11.90
N ALA A 32 6.16 -4.24 -11.43
CA ALA A 32 5.96 -5.68 -11.24
C ALA A 32 6.11 -6.44 -12.57
N PRO A 33 6.53 -7.72 -12.54
CA PRO A 33 6.42 -8.57 -13.72
C PRO A 33 4.96 -8.65 -14.17
N SER A 34 4.75 -8.97 -15.45
CA SER A 34 3.40 -9.10 -15.99
C SER A 34 2.67 -10.30 -15.38
N ASP A 35 1.33 -10.22 -15.32
CA ASP A 35 0.51 -11.34 -14.82
C ASP A 35 0.70 -12.61 -15.67
N GLU A 36 1.00 -12.47 -16.97
CA GLU A 36 1.27 -13.60 -17.84
C GLU A 36 2.56 -14.31 -17.45
N GLU A 37 3.65 -13.58 -17.23
CA GLU A 37 4.91 -14.16 -16.73
C GLU A 37 4.72 -14.83 -15.38
N GLN A 38 3.95 -14.19 -14.50
CA GLN A 38 3.65 -14.69 -13.17
C GLN A 38 2.88 -16.02 -13.24
N ARG A 39 1.79 -16.07 -14.01
CA ARG A 39 1.00 -17.31 -14.23
C ARG A 39 1.81 -18.41 -14.90
N ALA A 40 2.60 -18.07 -15.93
CA ALA A 40 3.42 -19.05 -16.64
C ALA A 40 4.44 -19.70 -15.69
N TYR A 41 5.04 -18.91 -14.80
CA TYR A 41 5.97 -19.42 -13.79
C TYR A 41 5.28 -20.26 -12.72
N GLU A 42 4.09 -19.86 -12.27
CA GLU A 42 3.29 -20.66 -11.33
C GLU A 42 2.91 -22.02 -11.92
N TRP A 43 2.46 -22.06 -13.18
CA TRP A 43 2.15 -23.31 -13.86
C TRP A 43 3.36 -24.22 -14.03
N PHE A 44 4.52 -23.64 -14.31
CA PHE A 44 5.79 -24.37 -14.37
C PHE A 44 6.16 -24.94 -12.98
N GLN A 45 6.05 -24.15 -11.92
CA GLN A 45 6.33 -24.59 -10.54
C GLN A 45 5.39 -25.71 -10.07
N LEU A 46 4.12 -25.64 -10.46
CA LEU A 46 3.11 -26.66 -10.14
C LEU A 46 3.21 -27.91 -11.02
N GLY A 47 4.14 -27.96 -11.99
CA GLY A 47 4.28 -29.07 -12.93
C GLY A 47 3.13 -29.19 -13.94
N LEU A 48 2.26 -28.18 -14.03
CA LEU A 48 1.14 -28.12 -14.98
C LEU A 48 1.59 -27.75 -16.39
N SER A 49 2.82 -27.23 -16.53
CA SER A 49 3.45 -26.90 -17.80
C SER A 49 4.83 -27.53 -17.90
N HIS A 50 5.11 -28.20 -19.02
CA HIS A 50 6.43 -28.74 -19.35
C HIS A 50 7.37 -27.69 -19.98
N ARG A 51 6.85 -26.50 -20.30
CA ARG A 51 7.65 -25.40 -20.85
C ARG A 51 8.51 -24.82 -19.74
N ARG A 52 9.83 -24.83 -19.93
CA ARG A 52 10.76 -24.09 -19.06
C ARG A 52 10.54 -22.60 -19.27
N VAL A 53 10.34 -21.87 -18.18
CA VAL A 53 10.13 -20.42 -18.17
C VAL A 53 11.09 -19.76 -17.19
N ARG A 54 11.45 -18.50 -17.48
CA ARG A 54 12.29 -17.71 -16.58
C ARG A 54 11.47 -17.34 -15.33
N ARG A 55 12.14 -17.20 -14.18
CA ARG A 55 11.53 -16.59 -13.00
C ARG A 55 11.08 -15.15 -13.33
N PRO A 56 9.85 -14.75 -12.98
CA PRO A 56 9.35 -13.40 -13.19
C PRO A 56 10.30 -12.38 -12.57
N THR A 57 10.73 -11.43 -13.39
CA THR A 57 11.57 -10.31 -12.94
C THR A 57 10.85 -9.02 -13.29
N GLY A 58 10.58 -8.20 -12.28
CA GLY A 58 10.14 -6.85 -12.51
C GLY A 58 11.28 -5.95 -12.99
N ALA A 59 10.97 -4.68 -13.18
CA ALA A 59 11.93 -3.66 -13.58
C ALA A 59 11.93 -2.52 -12.56
N CYS A 60 13.09 -1.92 -12.35
CA CYS A 60 13.20 -0.63 -11.68
C CYS A 60 13.60 0.39 -12.74
N ASP A 61 12.75 1.39 -12.99
CA ASP A 61 13.03 2.41 -14.00
C ASP A 61 14.03 3.46 -13.51
N ARG A 62 14.39 3.43 -12.22
CA ARG A 62 15.35 4.37 -11.63
C ARG A 62 16.78 3.91 -11.91
N VAL A 63 17.28 4.35 -13.07
CA VAL A 63 18.70 4.26 -13.42
C VAL A 63 19.38 5.59 -13.07
N LEU A 64 20.25 5.58 -12.06
CA LEU A 64 21.11 6.73 -11.76
C LEU A 64 22.46 6.53 -12.47
N ILE A 65 22.67 7.28 -13.55
CA ILE A 65 23.95 7.38 -14.26
C ILE A 65 24.65 8.64 -13.72
N GLY A 66 25.38 8.53 -12.60
CA GLY A 66 26.13 9.66 -12.00
C GLY A 66 26.62 9.37 -10.56
N ASN A 67 27.73 10.02 -10.16
CA ASN A 67 28.51 9.99 -8.89
C ASN A 67 28.66 8.69 -8.07
N ASN A 68 28.07 7.58 -8.49
CA ASN A 68 28.28 6.24 -7.96
C ASN A 68 29.22 5.47 -8.89
N LEU A 69 30.22 4.79 -8.32
CA LEU A 69 31.21 3.97 -9.04
C LEU A 69 30.62 2.74 -9.76
N ARG A 70 29.33 2.44 -9.57
CA ARG A 70 28.66 1.28 -10.17
C ARG A 70 27.30 1.71 -10.72
N PRO A 71 27.09 1.63 -12.05
CA PRO A 71 25.76 1.73 -12.62
C PRO A 71 24.87 0.64 -12.00
N ALA A 72 23.76 1.04 -11.40
CA ALA A 72 22.76 0.08 -10.92
C ALA A 72 21.81 -0.21 -12.10
N PHE A 73 22.00 -1.35 -12.76
CA PHE A 73 21.21 -1.71 -13.94
C PHE A 73 19.79 -2.16 -13.61
N SER A 74 18.90 -1.90 -14.56
CA SER A 74 17.48 -2.23 -14.61
C SER A 74 17.24 -3.67 -15.10
N ALA A 75 16.89 -4.56 -14.17
CA ALA A 75 16.15 -5.84 -14.32
C ALA A 75 16.50 -6.70 -13.09
N THR A 76 15.76 -6.56 -12.00
CA THR A 76 16.02 -7.27 -10.75
C THR A 76 14.81 -8.13 -10.39
N THR A 77 14.99 -9.21 -9.64
CA THR A 77 13.84 -9.77 -8.91
C THR A 77 13.38 -8.76 -7.85
N GLY A 78 12.10 -8.82 -7.47
CA GLY A 78 11.54 -7.90 -6.47
C GLY A 78 12.20 -8.02 -5.09
N GLU A 79 12.90 -9.12 -4.84
CA GLU A 79 13.57 -9.42 -3.57
C GLU A 79 14.98 -8.84 -3.45
N PHE A 80 15.58 -8.33 -4.53
CA PHE A 80 16.89 -7.69 -4.43
C PHE A 80 16.79 -6.38 -3.62
N GLY A 81 17.78 -6.16 -2.75
CA GLY A 81 17.97 -4.86 -2.09
C GLY A 81 18.23 -3.78 -3.13
N CYS A 82 17.54 -2.64 -3.00
CA CYS A 82 17.65 -1.55 -3.96
C CYS A 82 18.62 -0.48 -3.46
N GLY A 83 19.78 -0.32 -4.13
CA GLY A 83 20.72 0.77 -3.82
C GLY A 83 20.18 2.16 -4.16
N ASN A 84 19.13 2.24 -4.97
CA ASN A 84 18.40 3.46 -5.33
C ASN A 84 17.00 3.49 -4.69
N PHE A 85 16.82 2.85 -3.54
CA PHE A 85 15.50 2.71 -2.91
C PHE A 85 14.87 4.07 -2.63
N GLU A 86 13.62 4.24 -3.09
CA GLU A 86 12.77 5.35 -2.71
C GLU A 86 11.40 4.75 -2.38
N ALA A 87 11.01 4.80 -1.10
CA ALA A 87 9.80 4.14 -0.62
C ALA A 87 8.57 4.60 -1.43
N ALA A 88 7.72 3.64 -1.81
CA ALA A 88 6.40 3.96 -2.32
C ALA A 88 5.65 4.82 -1.28
N PRO A 89 4.98 5.92 -1.70
CA PRO A 89 4.14 6.66 -0.78
C PRO A 89 3.07 5.72 -0.22
N PRO A 90 2.66 5.88 1.05
CA PRO A 90 1.56 5.11 1.59
C PRO A 90 0.34 5.29 0.68
N PRO A 91 -0.46 4.23 0.46
CA PRO A 91 -1.68 4.36 -0.31
C PRO A 91 -2.54 5.48 0.29
N PRO A 92 -3.21 6.29 -0.54
CA PRO A 92 -4.10 7.31 -0.02
C PRO A 92 -5.10 6.65 0.92
N MET A 93 -5.40 7.31 2.04
CA MET A 93 -6.50 6.88 2.90
C MET A 93 -7.76 6.72 2.05
N SER A 94 -8.48 5.60 2.24
CA SER A 94 -9.79 5.43 1.65
C SER A 94 -10.67 6.61 2.05
N LYS A 95 -11.15 7.38 1.06
CA LYS A 95 -12.19 8.38 1.26
C LYS A 95 -13.54 7.67 1.16
N GLY A 96 -14.47 7.93 2.07
CA GLY A 96 -15.77 7.24 2.12
C GLY A 96 -15.78 6.01 3.02
N GLY A 97 -16.99 5.52 3.34
CA GLY A 97 -17.23 4.39 4.23
C GLY A 97 -17.25 4.75 5.71
N GLY A 98 -17.08 6.03 6.05
CA GLY A 98 -17.30 6.53 7.41
C GLY A 98 -18.78 6.41 7.80
N PHE A 99 -19.04 6.18 9.09
CA PHE A 99 -20.39 6.32 9.63
C PHE A 99 -20.52 7.72 10.21
N VAL A 100 -21.46 8.50 9.69
CA VAL A 100 -21.57 9.94 9.93
C VAL A 100 -22.88 10.24 10.65
N THR A 101 -22.81 11.07 11.68
CA THR A 101 -23.96 11.62 12.40
C THR A 101 -23.99 13.14 12.18
N ILE A 102 -25.05 13.65 11.55
CA ILE A 102 -25.23 15.07 11.27
C ILE A 102 -26.14 15.66 12.36
N ARG A 103 -25.70 16.76 12.97
CA ARG A 103 -26.43 17.45 14.04
C ARG A 103 -26.77 18.88 13.63
N GLN A 104 -27.99 19.30 13.92
CA GLN A 104 -28.46 20.67 13.73
C GLN A 104 -29.18 21.13 15.01
N GLY A 105 -28.80 22.30 15.54
CA GLY A 105 -29.37 22.81 16.79
C GLY A 105 -29.24 21.86 17.98
N GLY A 106 -28.14 21.11 18.06
CA GLY A 106 -27.87 20.13 19.13
C GLY A 106 -28.61 18.79 18.99
N ARG A 107 -29.48 18.63 17.98
CA ARG A 107 -30.22 17.38 17.72
C ARG A 107 -29.62 16.64 16.54
N VAL A 108 -29.65 15.31 16.58
CA VAL A 108 -29.29 14.47 15.42
C VAL A 108 -30.39 14.59 14.39
N VAL A 109 -30.04 15.03 13.19
CA VAL A 109 -30.98 15.20 12.06
C VAL A 109 -30.80 14.12 10.99
N TRP A 110 -29.65 13.43 11.00
CA TRP A 110 -29.39 12.29 10.13
C TRP A 110 -28.22 11.46 10.66
N GLU A 111 -28.23 10.15 10.38
CA GLU A 111 -27.16 9.22 10.72
C GLU A 111 -27.10 8.10 9.67
N GLY A 112 -25.90 7.74 9.23
CA GLY A 112 -25.70 6.68 8.25
C GLY A 112 -24.30 6.68 7.65
N HIS A 113 -24.09 5.80 6.68
CA HIS A 113 -22.84 5.75 5.94
C HIS A 113 -22.63 7.02 5.10
N GLU A 114 -21.39 7.50 5.03
CA GLU A 114 -20.98 8.73 4.34
C GLU A 114 -21.49 8.78 2.89
N GLU A 115 -21.44 7.65 2.18
CA GLU A 115 -21.95 7.50 0.81
C GLU A 115 -23.48 7.63 0.68
N ALA A 116 -24.22 7.54 1.79
CA ALA A 116 -25.67 7.66 1.85
C ALA A 116 -26.13 9.02 2.38
N ILE A 117 -25.21 9.98 2.62
CA ILE A 117 -25.56 11.32 3.08
C ILE A 117 -26.51 11.98 2.04
N PRO A 118 -27.73 12.36 2.45
CA PRO A 118 -28.66 13.05 1.56
C PRO A 118 -28.10 14.39 1.07
N THR A 119 -28.31 14.71 -0.21
CA THR A 119 -27.79 15.93 -0.86
C THR A 119 -28.09 17.22 -0.11
N ARG A 120 -29.24 17.28 0.58
CA ARG A 120 -29.63 18.44 1.41
C ARG A 120 -28.63 18.80 2.52
N PHE A 121 -27.80 17.84 2.96
CA PHE A 121 -26.76 18.07 3.96
C PHE A 121 -25.37 18.29 3.36
N LEU A 122 -25.20 18.11 2.06
CA LEU A 122 -23.93 18.35 1.36
C LEU A 122 -23.79 19.81 0.90
N GLN A 123 -24.87 20.61 1.01
CA GLN A 123 -24.95 21.96 0.46
C GLN A 123 -24.64 23.10 1.45
N GLU A 124 -24.33 22.82 2.72
CA GLU A 124 -24.13 23.88 3.73
C GLU A 124 -22.68 24.40 3.86
N ASP A 125 -21.69 23.89 3.11
CA ASP A 125 -20.28 24.34 3.19
C ASP A 125 -19.84 25.19 1.98
N LEU A 126 -20.58 26.24 1.64
CA LEU A 126 -20.09 27.30 0.73
C LEU A 126 -20.55 28.69 1.19
N ASP A 127 -20.17 29.08 2.41
CA ASP A 127 -20.01 30.49 2.76
C ASP A 127 -18.64 30.64 3.44
N LEU A 128 -17.60 30.82 2.61
CA LEU A 128 -16.22 31.14 3.00
C LEU A 128 -15.86 32.52 2.44
#